data_AF-A0A978TB77-F1
#
_entry.id   AF-A0A978TB77-F1
#
_cell.length_a   1.000
_cell.length_b   1.000
_cell.length_c   1.000
_cell.angle_alpha   90.00
_cell.angle_beta   90.00
_cell.angle_gamma   90.00
#
_symmetry.space_group_name_H-M   'P 1'
#
loop_
_entity.id
_entity.type
_entity.pdbx_description
1 polymer ?
#
loop_
_entity_poly.entity_id
_entity_poly.type
_entity_poly.pdbx_seq_one_letter_code
_entity_poly.pdbx_strand_id
1 'polypeptide(L)'
;HLDKKEKLNMLVAQNVLTQMDNLRTYPVIHSRLHKGELAIHGWLYNIENAQLLAYDEEADDFLPPHSKIYADIEAAKAVKPGGLSVDPSEILPPPFTEPVQPYWPGAHRLSPEQAARLYRGAAV
;
A
#
# COMPACT_ATOMS: atom_id res chain seq x y z
N HIS A 1 1.24 27.99 -19.60
CA HIS A 1 0.20 27.87 -18.57
C HIS A 1 -0.13 26.38 -18.48
N LEU A 2 0.12 25.73 -17.35
CA LEU A 2 -0.16 24.28 -17.21
C LEU A 2 -1.65 24.00 -17.38
N ASP A 3 -1.97 22.88 -18.03
CA ASP A 3 -3.34 22.39 -18.13
C ASP A 3 -3.89 22.03 -16.74
N LYS A 4 -5.22 22.02 -16.60
CA LYS A 4 -5.89 21.66 -15.34
C LYS A 4 -5.49 20.25 -14.88
N LYS A 5 -5.34 19.29 -15.80
CA LYS A 5 -4.91 17.92 -15.46
C LYS A 5 -3.48 17.90 -14.93
N GLU A 6 -2.58 18.63 -15.58
CA GLU A 6 -1.18 18.72 -15.16
C GLU A 6 -1.04 19.36 -13.77
N LYS A 7 -1.78 20.45 -13.51
CA LYS A 7 -1.81 21.07 -12.19
C LYS A 7 -2.33 20.12 -11.11
N LEU A 8 -3.37 19.34 -11.41
CA LEU A 8 -3.90 18.36 -10.46
C LEU A 8 -2.84 17.29 -10.15
N ASN A 9 -2.17 16.76 -11.18
CA ASN A 9 -1.13 15.75 -11.00
C ASN A 9 0.02 16.28 -10.13
N MET A 10 0.46 17.53 -10.37
CA MET A 10 1.48 18.17 -9.53
C MET A 10 1.03 18.33 -8.07
N LEU A 11 -0.23 18.72 -7.83
CA LEU A 11 -0.76 18.86 -6.47
C LEU A 11 -0.82 17.51 -5.75
N VAL A 12 -1.17 16.43 -6.45
CA VAL A 12 -1.17 15.08 -5.88
C VAL A 12 0.25 14.64 -5.54
N ALA A 13 1.22 14.83 -6.45
CA ALA A 13 2.63 14.53 -6.18
C ALA A 13 3.16 15.30 -4.96
N GLN A 14 2.90 16.62 -4.92
CA GLN A 14 3.30 17.47 -3.79
C GLN A 14 2.66 17.01 -2.48
N ASN A 15 1.40 16.60 -2.51
CA ASN A 15 0.72 16.10 -1.34
C ASN A 15 1.39 14.84 -0.77
N VAL A 16 1.85 13.91 -1.63
CA VAL A 16 2.59 12.72 -1.21
C VAL A 16 3.89 13.12 -0.51
N LEU A 17 4.69 14.01 -1.12
CA LEU A 17 5.95 14.48 -0.53
C LEU A 17 5.74 15.16 0.82
N THR A 18 4.77 16.07 0.91
CA THR A 18 4.43 16.73 2.17
C THR A 18 3.98 15.74 3.25
N GLN A 19 3.24 14.70 2.88
CA GLN A 19 2.84 13.67 3.85
C GLN A 19 4.03 12.81 4.31
N MET A 20 4.96 12.48 3.42
CA MET A 20 6.20 11.80 3.80
C MET A 20 7.01 12.62 4.80
N ASP A 21 7.16 13.93 4.57
CA ASP A 21 7.84 14.82 5.51
C ASP A 21 7.10 14.93 6.84
N ASN A 22 5.77 15.05 6.81
CA ASN A 22 4.97 15.03 8.02
C ASN A 22 5.18 13.74 8.83
N LEU A 23 5.25 12.57 8.18
CA LEU A 23 5.54 11.29 8.85
C LEU A 23 6.91 11.31 9.53
N ARG A 24 7.93 11.91 8.91
CA ARG A 24 9.27 12.04 9.50
C ARG A 24 9.31 12.89 10.76
N THR A 25 8.30 13.75 10.99
CA THR A 25 8.23 14.59 12.20
C THR A 25 7.82 13.83 13.46
N TYR A 26 7.20 12.64 13.34
CA TYR A 26 6.76 11.88 14.51
C TYR A 26 7.95 11.23 15.23
N PRO A 27 8.11 11.40 16.56
CA PRO A 27 9.28 10.90 17.29
C PRO A 27 9.54 9.39 17.13
N VAL A 28 8.49 8.58 17.09
CA VAL A 28 8.60 7.12 16.92
C VAL A 28 9.09 6.73 15.52
N ILE A 29 8.69 7.48 14.50
CA ILE A 29 9.10 7.26 13.11
C ILE A 29 10.55 7.72 12.96
N HIS A 30 10.87 8.93 13.42
CA HIS A 30 12.22 9.49 13.39
C HIS A 30 13.25 8.55 14.05
N SER A 31 12.92 8.02 15.24
CA SER A 31 13.81 7.09 15.94
C SER A 31 14.07 5.81 15.15
N ARG A 32 13.05 5.23 14.51
CA ARG A 32 13.20 4.00 13.71
C ARG A 32 13.91 4.23 12.38
N LEU A 33 13.66 5.37 11.73
CA LEU A 33 14.39 5.78 10.53
C LEU A 33 15.90 5.91 10.82
N HIS A 34 16.27 6.59 11.91
CA HIS A 34 17.67 6.76 12.30
C HIS A 34 18.36 5.42 12.65
N LYS A 35 17.60 4.42 13.11
CA LYS A 35 18.11 3.08 13.38
C LYS A 35 18.18 2.18 12.15
N GLY A 36 17.64 2.61 11.00
CA GLY A 36 17.49 1.77 9.81
C GLY A 36 16.44 0.66 9.97
N GLU A 37 15.55 0.76 10.95
CA GLU A 37 14.48 -0.23 11.24
C GLU A 37 13.18 0.09 10.48
N LEU A 38 13.15 1.19 9.74
CA LEU A 38 11.98 1.67 9.00
C LEU A 38 12.43 2.40 7.75
N ALA A 39 11.71 2.19 6.65
CA ALA A 39 11.78 3.00 5.44
C ALA A 39 10.41 3.63 5.15
N ILE A 40 10.39 4.80 4.52
CA ILE A 40 9.17 5.46 4.04
C ILE A 40 9.23 5.52 2.52
N HIS A 41 8.17 5.07 1.87
CA HIS A 41 8.02 5.14 0.42
C HIS A 41 6.75 5.92 0.08
N GLY A 42 6.82 6.76 -0.94
CA GLY A 42 5.67 7.49 -1.48
C GLY A 42 5.28 6.93 -2.84
N TRP A 43 4.02 6.54 -3.01
CA TRP A 43 3.51 6.00 -4.27
C TRP A 43 2.36 6.84 -4.82
N LEU A 44 2.32 6.93 -6.16
CA LEU A 44 1.18 7.43 -6.91
C LEU A 44 0.53 6.27 -7.66
N TYR A 45 -0.77 6.12 -7.50
CA TYR A 45 -1.56 5.13 -8.21
C TYR A 45 -2.52 5.83 -9.16
N ASN A 46 -2.37 5.58 -10.45
CA ASN A 46 -3.31 6.04 -11.45
C ASN A 46 -4.40 4.98 -11.65
N ILE A 47 -5.63 5.34 -11.29
CA ILE A 47 -6.80 4.44 -11.31
C ILE A 47 -7.23 4.11 -12.76
N GLU A 48 -7.04 5.03 -13.71
CA GLU A 48 -7.51 4.86 -15.09
C GLU A 48 -6.75 3.75 -15.82
N ASN A 49 -5.44 3.66 -15.59
CA ASN A 49 -4.54 2.75 -16.31
C ASN A 49 -3.82 1.75 -15.39
N ALA A 50 -4.18 1.71 -14.10
CA ALA A 50 -3.57 0.87 -13.07
C ALA A 50 -2.04 1.04 -12.94
N GLN A 51 -1.51 2.23 -13.26
CA GLN A 51 -0.09 2.51 -13.18
C GLN A 51 0.32 2.88 -11.75
N LEU A 52 1.38 2.26 -11.25
CA LEU A 52 2.04 2.61 -10.00
C LEU A 52 3.36 3.33 -10.29
N LEU A 53 3.56 4.48 -9.65
CA LEU A 53 4.84 5.21 -9.64
C LEU A 53 5.31 5.33 -8.19
N ALA A 54 6.61 5.21 -7.96
CA ALA A 54 7.25 5.40 -6.67
C ALA A 54 8.17 6.62 -6.74
N TYR A 55 8.18 7.41 -5.66
CA TYR A 55 9.14 8.50 -5.52
C TYR A 55 10.55 7.92 -5.34
N ASP A 56 11.49 8.39 -6.17
CA ASP A 56 12.92 8.11 -6.06
C ASP A 56 13.63 9.39 -5.60
N GLU A 57 14.28 9.32 -4.44
CA GLU A 57 14.97 10.46 -3.83
C GLU A 57 16.23 10.90 -4.58
N GLU A 58 16.86 10.00 -5.36
CA GLU A 58 18.05 10.34 -6.16
C GLU A 58 17.67 11.08 -7.45
N ALA A 59 16.57 10.65 -8.07
CA ALA A 59 16.02 11.28 -9.28
C ALA A 59 15.17 12.52 -8.98
N ASP A 60 14.71 12.68 -7.73
CA ASP A 60 13.70 13.66 -7.32
C ASP A 60 12.43 13.61 -8.18
N ASP A 61 11.98 12.40 -8.53
CA ASP A 61 10.86 12.20 -9.43
C ASP A 61 10.08 10.90 -9.11
N PHE A 62 8.85 10.80 -9.63
CA PHE A 62 8.00 9.62 -9.54
C PHE A 62 8.23 8.71 -10.74
N LEU A 63 8.94 7.61 -10.51
CA LEU A 63 9.33 6.65 -11.54
C LEU A 63 8.59 5.31 -11.37
N PRO A 64 8.44 4.49 -12.43
CA PRO A 64 7.97 3.13 -12.26
C PRO A 64 8.84 2.40 -11.22
N PRO A 65 8.24 1.60 -10.31
CA PRO A 65 8.96 0.93 -9.23
C PRO A 65 9.81 -0.23 -9.78
N HIS A 66 10.90 0.10 -10.46
CA HIS A 66 11.94 -0.85 -10.83
C HIS A 66 13.15 -0.54 -9.93
N SER A 67 13.47 -1.47 -9.03
CA SER A 67 14.78 -1.65 -8.36
C SER A 67 15.11 -1.12 -6.95
N LYS A 68 14.27 -0.33 -6.25
CA LYS A 68 14.64 0.15 -4.88
C LYS A 68 13.66 -0.16 -3.75
N ILE A 69 12.49 -0.70 -4.07
CA ILE A 69 11.61 -1.29 -3.06
C ILE A 69 12.03 -2.75 -2.93
N TYR A 70 13.13 -3.00 -2.23
CA TYR A 70 13.35 -4.34 -1.72
C TYR A 70 12.19 -4.59 -0.73
N ALA A 71 11.28 -5.48 -1.09
CA ALA A 71 10.57 -6.20 -0.04
C ALA A 71 11.65 -6.78 0.87
N ASP A 72 11.57 -6.60 2.19
CA ASP A 72 12.38 -7.37 3.12
C ASP A 72 12.15 -8.86 2.83
N ILE A 73 12.94 -9.47 1.95
CA ILE A 73 12.77 -10.89 1.60
C ILE A 73 13.17 -11.75 2.81
N GLU A 74 14.04 -11.24 3.68
CA GLU A 74 14.45 -11.89 4.93
C GLU A 74 13.35 -11.89 6.01
N ALA A 75 12.51 -10.84 6.07
CA ALA A 75 11.37 -10.80 7.00
C ALA A 75 10.04 -11.26 6.37
N ALA A 76 9.94 -11.23 5.04
CA ALA A 76 8.88 -11.88 4.30
C ALA A 76 9.10 -13.38 4.41
N LYS A 77 8.50 -14.00 5.44
CA LYS A 77 8.32 -15.46 5.51
C LYS A 77 8.03 -15.95 4.10
N ALA A 78 8.94 -16.77 3.58
CA ALA A 78 8.88 -17.33 2.24
C ALA A 78 7.43 -17.68 1.89
N VAL A 79 6.85 -16.89 0.98
CA VAL A 79 5.58 -17.28 0.36
C VAL A 79 5.94 -18.54 -0.41
N LYS A 80 5.49 -19.70 0.09
CA LYS A 80 5.70 -20.98 -0.59
C LYS A 80 5.24 -20.83 -2.04
N PRO A 81 6.01 -21.31 -3.04
CA PRO A 81 5.51 -21.39 -4.41
C PRO A 81 4.28 -22.30 -4.37
N GLY A 82 3.11 -21.71 -4.60
CA GLY A 82 1.80 -22.28 -4.22
C GLY A 82 0.72 -21.21 -3.99
N GLY A 83 1.09 -19.93 -3.87
CA GLY A 83 0.15 -18.82 -3.95
C GLY A 83 -0.10 -18.40 -5.39
N LEU A 84 -1.29 -18.70 -5.91
CA LEU A 84 -1.83 -18.32 -7.23
C LEU A 84 -1.26 -19.09 -8.43
N SER A 85 -1.61 -20.37 -8.50
CA SER A 85 -1.93 -21.02 -9.78
C SER A 85 -3.16 -21.87 -9.55
N VAL A 86 -4.26 -21.23 -9.16
CA VAL A 86 -5.57 -21.88 -9.15
C VAL A 86 -6.30 -21.32 -10.36
N ASP A 87 -6.78 -22.23 -11.21
CA ASP A 87 -7.55 -21.88 -12.39
C ASP A 87 -8.74 -21.01 -11.94
N PRO A 88 -8.99 -19.83 -12.55
CA PRO A 88 -10.04 -18.89 -12.09
C PRO A 88 -11.44 -19.51 -12.03
N SER A 89 -11.64 -20.62 -12.74
CA SER A 89 -12.88 -21.40 -12.78
C SER A 89 -13.12 -22.27 -11.53
N GLU A 90 -12.09 -22.52 -10.71
CA GLU A 90 -12.17 -23.31 -9.46
C GLU A 90 -12.31 -22.45 -8.19
N ILE A 91 -12.22 -21.12 -8.32
CA ILE A 91 -12.37 -20.20 -7.18
C ILE A 91 -13.85 -20.02 -6.88
N LEU A 92 -14.41 -20.91 -6.05
CA LEU A 92 -15.65 -20.62 -5.36
C LEU A 92 -15.43 -19.38 -4.46
N PRO A 93 -16.27 -18.33 -4.57
CA PRO A 93 -16.17 -17.20 -3.65
C PRO A 93 -16.30 -17.74 -2.22
N PRO A 94 -15.42 -17.33 -1.29
CA PRO A 94 -15.51 -17.79 0.07
C PRO A 94 -16.91 -17.42 0.61
N PRO A 95 -17.63 -18.33 1.28
CA PRO A 95 -18.84 -17.95 1.96
C PRO A 95 -18.46 -16.90 3.02
N PHE A 96 -18.92 -15.66 2.82
CA PHE A 96 -18.64 -14.48 3.66
C PHE A 96 -19.19 -14.58 5.11
N THR A 97 -19.44 -15.80 5.58
CA THR A 97 -19.90 -16.13 6.93
C THR A 97 -18.74 -16.44 7.88
N GLU A 98 -17.51 -16.60 7.38
CA GLU A 98 -16.34 -16.84 8.22
C GLU A 98 -15.90 -15.58 8.99
N PRO A 99 -15.45 -15.73 10.26
CA PRO A 99 -14.91 -14.62 11.03
C PRO A 99 -13.65 -14.03 10.35
N VAL A 100 -13.44 -12.73 10.55
CA VAL A 100 -12.30 -11.98 10.00
C VAL A 100 -11.00 -12.71 10.33
N GLN A 101 -10.30 -13.14 9.29
CA GLN A 101 -9.10 -13.95 9.46
C GLN A 101 -7.91 -13.07 9.87
N PRO A 102 -6.99 -13.57 10.72
CA PRO A 102 -5.86 -12.78 11.22
C PRO A 102 -4.91 -12.26 10.13
N TYR A 103 -4.92 -12.87 8.95
CA TYR A 103 -4.09 -12.48 7.82
C TYR A 103 -4.76 -11.44 6.90
N TRP A 104 -5.98 -10.99 7.18
CA TRP A 104 -6.62 -9.96 6.36
C TRP A 104 -5.93 -8.60 6.54
N PRO A 105 -5.72 -7.84 5.45
CA PRO A 105 -5.14 -6.51 5.54
C PRO A 105 -5.95 -5.64 6.50
N GLY A 106 -5.33 -5.15 7.58
CA GLY A 106 -6.00 -4.32 8.58
C GLY A 106 -6.74 -5.08 9.70
N ALA A 107 -6.67 -6.42 9.75
CA ALA A 107 -7.26 -7.24 10.82
C ALA A 107 -6.78 -6.85 12.24
N HIS A 108 -5.55 -6.34 12.35
CA HIS A 108 -4.98 -5.88 13.62
C HIS A 108 -5.25 -4.40 13.94
N ARG A 109 -5.83 -3.64 13.01
CA ARG A 109 -6.09 -2.20 13.17
C ARG A 109 -7.54 -1.87 13.55
N LEU A 110 -8.43 -2.85 13.45
CA LEU A 110 -9.86 -2.71 13.69
C LEU A 110 -10.30 -3.81 14.67
N SER A 111 -11.28 -3.51 15.53
CA SER A 111 -11.91 -4.58 16.30
C SER A 111 -12.56 -5.61 15.34
N PRO A 112 -12.73 -6.87 15.76
CA PRO A 112 -13.37 -7.89 14.93
C PRO A 112 -14.75 -7.44 14.40
N GLU A 113 -15.50 -6.69 15.20
CA GLU A 113 -16.80 -6.11 14.82
C GLU A 113 -16.68 -5.00 13.76
N GLN A 114 -15.66 -4.14 13.86
CA GLN A 114 -15.40 -3.07 12.90
C GLN A 114 -14.93 -3.62 11.55
N ALA A 115 -14.02 -4.60 11.57
CA ALA A 115 -13.58 -5.30 10.38
C ALA A 115 -14.76 -6.05 9.73
N ALA A 116 -15.59 -6.74 10.52
CA ALA A 116 -16.79 -7.38 10.03
C ALA A 116 -17.75 -6.39 9.36
N ARG A 117 -17.94 -5.17 9.88
CA ARG A 117 -18.80 -4.15 9.25
C ARG A 117 -18.26 -3.62 7.92
N LEU A 118 -16.93 -3.54 7.78
CA LEU A 118 -16.27 -3.08 6.55
C LEU A 118 -16.33 -4.13 5.43
N TYR A 119 -16.12 -5.40 5.78
CA TYR A 119 -16.08 -6.52 4.83
C TYR A 119 -17.44 -7.18 4.57
N ARG A 120 -18.44 -6.98 5.44
CA ARG A 120 -19.84 -7.42 5.24
C ARG A 120 -20.66 -6.45 4.38
N GLY A 121 -20.04 -5.66 3.51
CA GLY A 121 -20.75 -4.66 2.72
C GLY A 121 -21.94 -5.28 1.96
N ALA A 122 -23.13 -4.71 2.20
CA ALA A 122 -24.28 -4.71 1.30
C ALA A 122 -24.83 -6.08 0.82
N ALA A 123 -25.45 -6.82 1.73
CA ALA A 123 -26.59 -7.68 1.35
C ALA A 123 -27.89 -6.94 1.72
N VAL A 124 -28.22 -5.92 0.93
CA VAL A 124 -29.60 -5.53 0.59
C VAL A 124 -29.60 -5.14 -0.88
#